data_AF-A0A9Q0IPI1-F1
#
_entry.id   AF-A0A9Q0IPI1-F1
#
_cell.length_a   1.000
_cell.length_b   1.000
_cell.length_c   1.000
_cell.angle_alpha   90.00
_cell.angle_beta   90.00
_cell.angle_gamma   90.00
#
_symmetry.space_group_name_H-M   'P 1'
#
loop_
_entity.id
_entity.type
_entity.pdbx_description
1 polymer ?
#
loop_
_entity_poly.entity_id
_entity_poly.type
_entity_poly.pdbx_seq_one_letter_code
_entity_poly.pdbx_strand_id
1 'polypeptide(L)'
;MGHLLFYSAMAKASAGSQLRQREMGDKLPAQLPALGWREPLDCVRASELCNQNGQCSSRFRIMRQCLSGGGKERSAMLASRECQGALEVLQDSPLYDCRCKRGMKKELQCLQNYWSIHMGLSEGKREREREREREREREREREREREREREREAGAVLHAGCGGLIGCHSGRWRAGGCG
;
A
#
# COMPACT_ATOMS: atom_id res chain seq x y z
N MET A 1 -20.79 42.53 46.49
CA MET A 1 -19.51 41.78 46.58
C MET A 1 -18.98 41.62 45.17
N GLY A 2 -17.66 41.75 45.02
CA GLY A 2 -16.99 42.40 43.89
C GLY A 2 -17.01 41.69 42.55
N HIS A 3 -17.11 42.49 41.47
CA HIS A 3 -16.34 42.30 40.22
C HIS A 3 -16.35 43.54 39.31
N LEU A 4 -16.42 44.75 39.90
CA LEU A 4 -16.49 46.04 39.19
C LEU A 4 -15.15 46.81 39.24
N LEU A 5 -14.00 46.16 39.16
CA LEU A 5 -12.72 46.89 39.15
C LEU A 5 -11.67 46.21 38.26
N PHE A 6 -11.84 46.28 36.93
CA PHE A 6 -10.68 46.34 36.01
C PHE A 6 -11.07 46.83 34.60
N TYR A 7 -12.34 46.74 34.21
CA TYR A 7 -12.84 47.32 32.96
C TYR A 7 -13.30 48.77 33.17
N SER A 8 -12.37 49.70 33.39
CA SER A 8 -12.54 51.13 32.99
C SER A 8 -11.25 51.93 33.15
N ALA A 9 -11.06 52.86 32.19
CA ALA A 9 -10.06 53.93 32.08
C ALA A 9 -8.69 53.47 31.54
N MET A 10 -8.27 53.80 30.31
CA MET A 10 -8.16 55.15 29.72
C MET A 10 -8.33 55.06 28.19
N ALA A 11 -9.34 55.69 27.59
CA ALA A 11 -9.37 57.11 27.19
C ALA A 11 -8.58 57.42 25.90
N LYS A 12 -9.32 57.83 24.86
CA LYS A 12 -8.86 58.40 23.60
C LYS A 12 -8.27 59.80 23.81
N ALA A 13 -7.09 60.07 23.25
CA ALA A 13 -6.49 61.36 22.85
C ALA A 13 -5.09 61.01 22.28
N SER A 14 -4.44 61.64 21.30
CA SER A 14 -4.57 62.91 20.59
C SER A 14 -3.72 62.80 19.30
N ALA A 15 -3.97 63.71 18.38
CA ALA A 15 -3.31 63.90 17.10
C ALA A 15 -1.78 64.03 17.14
N GLY A 16 -1.14 63.56 16.07
CA GLY A 16 -0.16 64.28 15.24
C GLY A 16 1.09 64.89 15.88
N SER A 17 2.25 64.33 15.54
CA SER A 17 3.53 65.00 15.13
C SER A 17 4.68 64.00 15.30
N GLN A 18 5.72 63.89 14.49
CA GLN A 18 6.11 64.35 13.16
C GLN A 18 7.42 63.59 12.86
N LEU A 19 7.66 63.32 11.59
CA LEU A 19 8.97 63.17 10.93
C LEU A 19 10.08 62.36 11.65
N ARG A 20 10.33 61.17 11.12
CA ARG A 20 11.69 60.88 10.65
C ARG A 20 11.64 60.18 9.29
N GLN A 21 11.98 60.96 8.27
CA GLN A 21 12.09 60.57 6.87
C GLN A 21 13.12 59.44 6.67
N ARG A 22 12.80 58.47 5.81
CA ARG A 22 13.69 58.03 4.71
C ARG A 22 12.98 57.06 3.77
N GLU A 23 12.72 57.55 2.55
CA GLU A 23 12.96 56.85 1.28
C GLU A 23 12.46 55.39 1.17
N MET A 24 11.24 55.16 0.67
CA MET A 24 10.86 53.90 0.00
C MET A 24 10.73 54.17 -1.50
N GLY A 25 11.84 54.59 -2.11
CA GLY A 25 12.07 54.49 -3.55
C GLY A 25 12.58 53.10 -3.90
N ASP A 26 12.03 52.53 -4.96
CA ASP A 26 12.63 51.51 -5.83
C ASP A 26 13.55 50.44 -5.21
N LYS A 27 12.95 49.34 -4.72
CA LYS A 27 13.44 47.98 -4.92
C LYS A 27 12.41 46.99 -4.41
N LEU A 28 11.52 46.58 -5.30
CA LEU A 28 10.67 45.40 -5.11
C LEU A 28 11.56 44.15 -5.25
N PRO A 29 11.87 43.38 -4.19
CA PRO A 29 12.38 42.04 -4.42
C PRO A 29 11.23 41.23 -5.02
N ALA A 30 11.44 40.74 -6.24
CA ALA A 30 10.58 39.76 -6.88
C ALA A 30 10.37 38.59 -5.90
N GLN A 31 9.16 38.47 -5.33
CA GLN A 31 8.66 37.32 -4.60
C GLN A 31 7.18 37.53 -4.22
N LEU A 32 6.33 37.63 -5.24
CA LEU A 32 4.93 37.23 -5.12
C LEU A 32 4.89 35.75 -5.55
N PRO A 33 4.56 34.78 -4.68
CA PRO A 33 4.47 33.40 -5.11
C PRO A 33 3.20 33.25 -5.95
N ALA A 34 3.41 33.17 -7.26
CA ALA A 34 2.41 32.74 -8.22
C ALA A 34 1.79 31.41 -7.74
N LEU A 35 0.46 31.38 -7.58
CA LEU A 35 -0.38 30.19 -7.63
C LEU A 35 0.26 28.88 -7.13
N GLY A 36 0.33 28.69 -5.82
CA GLY A 36 0.11 27.41 -5.14
C GLY A 36 0.97 26.16 -5.44
N TRP A 37 1.87 26.15 -6.43
CA TRP A 37 2.72 25.00 -6.71
C TRP A 37 3.96 25.05 -5.82
N ARG A 38 3.79 24.64 -4.55
CA ARG A 38 4.94 24.33 -3.69
C ARG A 38 5.70 23.17 -4.37
N GLU A 39 6.91 23.45 -4.82
CA GLU A 39 7.81 22.45 -5.42
C GLU A 39 7.82 21.17 -4.57
N PRO A 40 7.54 19.97 -5.15
CA PRO A 40 7.50 18.73 -4.40
C PRO A 40 8.80 18.52 -3.62
N LEU A 41 8.66 18.22 -2.33
CA LEU A 41 9.78 18.00 -1.45
C LEU A 41 10.51 16.72 -1.86
N ASP A 42 11.83 16.80 -2.07
CA ASP A 42 12.62 15.63 -2.40
C ASP A 42 12.86 14.73 -1.18
N CYS A 43 13.04 13.43 -1.41
CA CYS A 43 13.19 12.45 -0.33
C CYS A 43 14.50 12.59 0.47
N VAL A 44 15.48 13.35 -0.03
CA VAL A 44 16.70 13.63 0.74
C VAL A 44 16.38 14.70 1.77
N ARG A 45 15.79 15.82 1.34
CA ARG A 45 15.41 16.93 2.22
C ARG A 45 14.27 16.56 3.17
N ALA A 46 13.32 15.74 2.72
CA ALA A 46 12.26 15.23 3.59
C ALA A 46 12.79 14.33 4.71
N SER A 47 13.83 13.53 4.42
CA SER A 47 14.50 12.69 5.41
C SER A 47 15.26 13.55 6.42
N GLU A 48 15.92 14.62 5.98
CA GLU A 48 16.59 15.58 6.87
C GLU A 48 15.60 16.24 7.84
N LEU A 49 14.40 16.62 7.37
CA LEU A 49 13.33 17.13 8.23
C LEU A 49 12.80 16.06 9.20
N CYS A 50 12.61 14.83 8.73
CA CYS A 50 12.21 13.71 9.60
C CYS A 50 13.25 13.43 10.69
N ASN A 51 14.54 13.55 10.37
CA ASN A 51 15.63 13.33 11.33
C ASN A 51 15.68 14.39 12.44
N GLN A 52 15.07 15.57 12.24
CA GLN A 52 14.95 16.60 13.27
C GLN A 52 13.85 16.29 14.29
N ASN A 53 12.87 15.44 13.93
CA ASN A 53 11.84 14.96 14.84
C ASN A 53 12.22 13.59 15.40
N GLY A 54 12.41 13.47 16.73
CA GLY A 54 12.80 12.21 17.36
C GLY A 54 11.84 11.04 17.11
N GLN A 55 10.53 11.31 17.06
CA GLN A 55 9.52 10.29 16.78
C GLN A 55 9.59 9.81 15.32
N CYS A 56 9.64 10.74 14.36
CA CYS A 56 9.79 10.41 12.94
C CYS A 56 11.11 9.68 12.67
N SER A 57 12.22 10.22 13.18
CA SER A 57 13.56 9.66 13.04
C SER A 57 13.66 8.22 13.55
N SER A 58 13.10 7.94 14.73
CA SER A 58 13.05 6.60 15.31
C SER A 58 12.28 5.63 14.41
N ARG A 59 11.07 5.99 13.99
CA ARG A 59 10.25 5.14 13.11
C ARG A 59 10.88 4.96 11.73
N PHE A 60 11.55 5.98 11.20
CA PHE A 60 12.27 5.89 9.93
C PHE A 60 13.49 4.96 10.00
N ARG A 61 14.16 4.86 11.16
CA ARG A 61 15.23 3.89 11.40
C ARG A 61 14.70 2.46 11.47
N ILE A 62 13.63 2.24 12.25
CA ILE A 62 12.95 0.93 12.33
C ILE A 62 12.55 0.47 10.92
N MET A 63 11.90 1.34 10.16
CA MET A 63 11.46 1.03 8.80
C MET A 63 12.61 0.59 7.89
N ARG A 64 13.77 1.27 7.95
CA ARG A 64 14.97 0.86 7.20
C ARG A 64 15.50 -0.51 7.65
N GLN A 65 15.47 -0.77 8.96
CA GLN A 65 15.94 -2.02 9.54
C GLN A 65 15.10 -3.21 9.07
N CYS A 66 13.79 -3.02 9.03
CA CYS A 66 12.87 -4.05 8.58
C CYS A 66 13.07 -4.45 7.09
N LEU A 67 13.75 -3.64 6.27
CA LEU A 67 14.06 -3.96 4.87
C LEU A 67 15.40 -4.69 4.67
N SER A 68 16.16 -4.89 5.76
CA SER A 68 17.57 -5.27 5.67
C SER A 68 17.83 -6.78 5.56
N GLY A 69 16.89 -7.68 5.85
CA GLY A 69 17.08 -9.14 5.78
C GLY A 69 16.61 -9.81 4.48
N GLY A 70 16.51 -9.05 3.37
CA GLY A 70 16.38 -9.60 2.02
C GLY A 70 14.96 -10.02 1.62
N GLY A 71 14.85 -10.75 0.50
CA GLY A 71 13.56 -10.98 -0.19
C GLY A 71 12.54 -11.88 0.52
N LYS A 72 12.98 -12.76 1.43
CA LYS A 72 12.08 -13.60 2.25
C LYS A 72 11.50 -12.84 3.46
N GLU A 73 12.16 -11.76 3.89
CA GLU A 73 11.77 -10.94 5.04
C GLU A 73 10.87 -9.76 4.65
N ARG A 74 10.86 -9.35 3.37
CA ARG A 74 9.95 -8.28 2.87
C ARG A 74 8.46 -8.59 3.03
N SER A 75 8.06 -9.86 2.97
CA SER A 75 6.68 -10.26 3.27
C SER A 75 6.43 -10.40 4.78
N ALA A 76 7.47 -10.68 5.58
CA ALA A 76 7.41 -10.66 7.06
C ALA A 76 7.38 -9.23 7.64
N MET A 77 7.79 -8.26 6.83
CA MET A 77 7.81 -6.83 7.15
C MET A 77 6.43 -6.26 7.48
N LEU A 78 5.38 -6.70 6.76
CA LEU A 78 3.99 -6.39 7.08
C LEU A 78 3.40 -7.29 8.19
N ALA A 79 4.10 -8.36 8.60
CA ALA A 79 3.68 -9.20 9.72
C ALA A 79 4.20 -8.67 11.07
N SER A 80 5.28 -7.87 11.07
CA SER A 80 5.81 -7.24 12.29
C SER A 80 5.00 -6.01 12.68
N ARG A 81 4.43 -6.05 13.88
CA ARG A 81 3.70 -4.92 14.48
C ARG A 81 4.58 -3.69 14.66
N GLU A 82 5.89 -3.88 14.83
CA GLU A 82 6.85 -2.79 15.01
C GLU A 82 7.08 -2.02 13.70
N CYS A 83 7.21 -2.73 12.58
CA CYS A 83 7.34 -2.12 11.26
C CYS A 83 6.02 -1.48 10.79
N GLN A 84 4.88 -2.12 11.06
CA GLN A 84 3.56 -1.53 10.80
C GLN A 84 3.34 -0.24 11.57
N GLY A 85 3.60 -0.25 12.89
CA GLY A 85 3.47 0.96 13.69
C GLY A 85 4.43 2.06 13.23
N ALA A 86 5.64 1.70 12.78
CA ALA A 86 6.57 2.68 12.20
C ALA A 86 6.01 3.33 10.93
N LEU A 87 5.30 2.58 10.09
CA LEU A 87 4.68 3.12 8.88
C LEU A 87 3.59 4.14 9.20
N GLU A 88 2.75 3.89 10.22
CA GLU A 88 1.66 4.81 10.61
C GLU A 88 2.18 6.21 10.93
N VAL A 89 3.25 6.31 11.73
CA VAL A 89 3.86 7.60 12.06
C VAL A 89 4.51 8.26 10.83
N LEU A 90 5.09 7.46 9.93
CA LEU A 90 5.72 8.01 8.74
C LEU A 90 4.70 8.57 7.76
N GLN A 91 3.48 8.01 7.69
CA GLN A 91 2.39 8.51 6.85
C GLN A 91 1.98 9.95 7.22
N ASP A 92 2.07 10.32 8.50
CA ASP A 92 1.77 11.68 8.96
C ASP A 92 2.91 12.68 8.70
N SER A 93 4.04 12.22 8.16
CA SER A 93 5.22 13.04 7.92
C SER A 93 5.34 13.46 6.45
N PRO A 94 5.96 14.62 6.15
CA PRO A 94 6.21 15.05 4.78
C PRO A 94 7.20 14.14 4.02
N LEU A 95 7.79 13.16 4.70
CA LEU A 95 8.61 12.12 4.08
C LEU A 95 7.75 11.17 3.24
N TYR A 96 6.51 10.89 3.64
CA TYR A 96 5.65 9.93 2.92
C TYR A 96 5.26 10.39 1.51
N ASP A 97 5.13 11.70 1.27
CA ASP A 97 4.76 12.23 -0.05
C ASP A 97 5.97 12.71 -0.88
N CYS A 98 7.18 12.34 -0.46
CA CYS A 98 8.39 12.80 -1.11
C CYS A 98 8.54 12.21 -2.53
N ARG A 99 9.21 12.96 -3.44
CA ARG A 99 9.44 12.50 -4.81
C ARG A 99 10.89 12.69 -5.23
N CYS A 100 11.39 11.77 -6.05
CA CYS A 100 12.71 11.88 -6.65
C CYS A 100 12.62 12.40 -8.08
N LYS A 101 13.58 13.25 -8.46
CA LYS A 101 13.75 13.76 -9.82
C LYS A 101 14.97 13.10 -10.45
N ARG A 102 14.86 12.74 -11.73
CA ARG A 102 15.97 12.16 -12.50
C ARG A 102 17.08 13.18 -12.71
N GLY A 103 18.34 12.80 -12.54
CA GLY A 103 19.50 13.67 -12.71
C GLY A 103 19.82 14.58 -11.52
N MET A 104 19.27 14.31 -10.34
CA MET A 104 19.61 15.07 -9.12
C MET A 104 20.95 14.58 -8.51
N LYS A 105 21.70 15.48 -7.87
CA LYS A 105 23.04 15.18 -7.29
C LYS A 105 23.07 13.97 -6.34
N LYS A 106 21.96 13.71 -5.66
CA LYS A 106 21.80 12.61 -4.68
C LYS A 106 20.69 11.65 -5.10
N GLU A 107 20.57 11.35 -6.40
CA GLU A 107 19.49 10.52 -6.95
C GLU A 107 19.40 9.14 -6.30
N LEU A 108 20.55 8.44 -6.18
CA LEU A 108 20.59 7.13 -5.53
C LEU A 108 20.12 7.19 -4.07
N GLN A 109 20.57 8.19 -3.30
CA GLN A 109 20.15 8.38 -1.91
C GLN A 109 18.66 8.73 -1.81
N CYS A 110 18.15 9.54 -2.74
CA CYS A 110 16.73 9.87 -2.82
C CYS A 110 15.90 8.60 -3.01
N LEU A 111 16.29 7.78 -3.98
CA LEU A 111 15.62 6.51 -4.28
C LEU A 111 15.67 5.56 -3.08
N GLN A 112 16.83 5.42 -2.42
CA GLN A 112 16.94 4.61 -1.20
C GLN A 112 15.96 5.07 -0.10
N ASN A 113 15.83 6.39 0.13
CA ASN A 113 14.87 6.93 1.09
C ASN A 113 13.42 6.66 0.66
N TYR A 114 13.10 6.88 -0.61
CA TYR A 114 11.77 6.65 -1.18
C TYR A 114 11.34 5.18 -1.06
N TRP A 115 12.21 4.25 -1.44
CA TRP A 115 11.92 2.82 -1.29
C TRP A 115 11.92 2.37 0.17
N SER A 116 12.55 3.11 1.09
CA SER A 116 12.46 2.79 2.51
C SER A 116 11.04 2.96 3.07
N ILE A 117 10.25 3.88 2.51
CA ILE A 117 8.90 4.22 3.01
C ILE A 117 7.75 3.66 2.17
N HIS A 118 7.97 3.38 0.87
CA HIS A 118 6.91 2.92 -0.05
C HIS A 118 6.93 1.42 -0.37
N MET A 119 7.77 0.63 0.30
CA MET A 119 7.88 -0.80 0.02
C MET A 119 6.93 -1.63 0.89
N GLY A 120 5.89 -2.17 0.24
CA GLY A 120 4.86 -3.02 0.84
C GLY A 120 3.63 -3.22 -0.06
N LEU A 121 3.40 -2.31 -1.02
CA LEU A 121 2.25 -2.38 -1.93
C LEU A 121 2.45 -3.31 -3.14
N SER A 122 3.69 -3.67 -3.44
CA SER A 122 4.04 -4.52 -4.59
C SER A 122 3.90 -6.01 -4.28
N GLU A 123 4.09 -6.42 -3.02
CA GLU A 123 4.02 -7.83 -2.62
C GLU A 123 2.59 -8.27 -2.29
N GLY A 124 1.79 -7.43 -1.64
CA GLY A 124 0.37 -7.74 -1.37
C GLY A 124 -0.45 -7.98 -2.65
N LYS A 125 -0.09 -7.33 -3.77
CA LYS A 125 -0.69 -7.63 -5.09
C LYS A 125 -0.30 -9.02 -5.59
N ARG A 126 0.96 -9.41 -5.43
CA ARG A 126 1.48 -10.73 -5.85
C ARG A 126 0.94 -11.87 -5.00
N GLU A 127 0.76 -11.65 -3.70
CA GLU A 127 0.15 -12.65 -2.82
C GLU A 127 -1.33 -12.87 -3.15
N ARG A 128 -2.10 -11.79 -3.35
CA ARG A 128 -3.50 -11.89 -3.80
C ARG A 128 -3.61 -12.56 -5.17
N GLU A 129 -2.66 -12.33 -6.07
CA GLU A 129 -2.62 -12.99 -7.37
C GLU A 129 -2.36 -14.50 -7.25
N ARG A 130 -1.41 -14.89 -6.38
CA ARG A 130 -1.14 -16.30 -6.06
C ARG A 130 -2.33 -16.99 -5.38
N GLU A 131 -3.04 -16.29 -4.50
CA GLU A 131 -4.24 -16.81 -3.85
C GLU A 131 -5.36 -17.07 -4.86
N ARG A 132 -5.58 -16.12 -5.79
CA ARG A 132 -6.51 -16.31 -6.92
C ARG A 132 -6.11 -17.47 -7.81
N GLU A 133 -4.82 -17.68 -8.04
CA GLU A 133 -4.33 -18.81 -8.84
C GLU A 133 -4.59 -20.15 -8.14
N ARG A 134 -4.34 -20.24 -6.83
CA ARG A 134 -4.69 -21.43 -6.02
C ARG A 134 -6.18 -21.70 -6.00
N GLU A 135 -7.01 -20.66 -5.95
CA GLU A 135 -8.47 -20.81 -6.01
C GLU A 135 -8.92 -21.37 -7.36
N ARG A 136 -8.37 -20.86 -8.47
CA ARG A 136 -8.61 -21.39 -9.82
C ARG A 136 -8.17 -22.85 -9.96
N GLU A 137 -7.05 -23.24 -9.35
CA GLU A 137 -6.57 -24.62 -9.37
C GLU A 137 -7.53 -25.56 -8.63
N ARG A 138 -8.00 -25.16 -7.44
CA ARG A 138 -9.02 -25.91 -6.67
C ARG A 138 -10.33 -26.04 -7.44
N GLU A 139 -10.75 -25.01 -8.16
CA GLU A 139 -11.96 -25.06 -8.99
C GLU A 139 -11.81 -26.05 -10.15
N ARG A 140 -10.66 -26.03 -10.85
CA ARG A 140 -10.34 -27.00 -11.90
C ARG A 140 -10.30 -28.44 -11.38
N GLU A 141 -9.79 -28.66 -10.17
CA GLU A 141 -9.76 -29.98 -9.55
C GLU A 141 -11.17 -30.49 -9.25
N ARG A 142 -12.04 -29.63 -8.69
CA ARG A 142 -13.46 -29.95 -8.46
C ARG A 142 -14.21 -30.25 -9.76
N GLU A 143 -13.91 -29.54 -10.84
CA GLU A 143 -14.53 -29.78 -12.14
C GLU A 143 -14.13 -31.15 -12.70
N ARG A 144 -12.84 -31.50 -12.62
CA ARG A 144 -12.33 -32.84 -13.00
C ARG A 144 -12.95 -33.96 -12.18
N GLU A 145 -13.19 -33.74 -10.88
CA GLU A 145 -13.85 -34.71 -10.03
C GLU A 145 -15.30 -34.96 -10.45
N ARG A 146 -16.05 -33.89 -10.74
CA ARG A 146 -17.43 -33.97 -11.28
C ARG A 146 -17.48 -34.64 -12.65
N GLU A 147 -16.49 -34.43 -13.50
CA GLU A 147 -16.40 -35.11 -14.80
C GLU A 147 -16.20 -36.62 -14.62
N ARG A 148 -15.29 -37.03 -13.71
CA ARG A 148 -15.10 -38.45 -13.37
C ARG A 148 -16.35 -39.08 -12.76
N GLU A 149 -17.08 -38.34 -11.93
CA GLU A 149 -18.35 -38.81 -11.39
C GLU A 149 -19.39 -39.03 -12.49
N ARG A 150 -19.52 -38.08 -13.43
CA ARG A 150 -20.37 -38.26 -14.61
C ARG A 150 -19.94 -39.43 -15.50
N GLU A 151 -18.64 -39.65 -15.69
CA GLU A 151 -18.14 -40.81 -16.42
C GLU A 151 -18.46 -42.13 -15.70
N ARG A 152 -18.36 -42.15 -14.36
CA ARG A 152 -18.76 -43.31 -13.56
C ARG A 152 -20.26 -43.56 -13.62
N GLU A 153 -21.06 -42.50 -13.52
CA GLU A 153 -22.53 -42.58 -13.66
C GLU A 153 -22.91 -43.01 -15.07
N ALA A 154 -22.31 -42.43 -16.11
CA ALA A 154 -22.53 -42.83 -17.50
C ALA A 154 -22.09 -44.29 -17.74
N GLY A 155 -20.93 -44.69 -17.22
CA GLY A 155 -20.46 -46.08 -17.26
C GLY A 155 -21.37 -47.04 -16.49
N ALA A 156 -21.92 -46.62 -15.34
CA ALA A 156 -22.89 -47.38 -14.57
C ALA A 156 -24.25 -47.48 -15.30
N VAL A 157 -24.71 -46.44 -15.97
CA VAL A 157 -25.91 -46.44 -16.82
C VAL A 157 -25.73 -47.37 -18.02
N LEU A 158 -24.56 -47.35 -18.67
CA LEU A 158 -24.21 -48.27 -19.76
C LEU A 158 -24.13 -49.73 -19.28
N HIS A 159 -23.60 -49.98 -18.08
CA HIS A 159 -23.50 -51.33 -17.50
C HIS A 159 -24.86 -51.85 -16.98
N ALA A 160 -25.70 -50.98 -16.40
CA ALA A 160 -27.06 -51.31 -15.99
C ALA A 160 -27.97 -51.63 -17.19
N GLY A 161 -27.72 -51.04 -18.37
CA GLY A 161 -28.38 -51.38 -19.63
C GLY A 161 -28.00 -52.74 -20.20
N CYS A 162 -26.91 -53.37 -19.75
CA CYS A 162 -26.54 -54.76 -20.07
C CYS A 162 -27.16 -55.80 -19.11
N GLY A 163 -28.12 -55.40 -18.28
CA GLY A 163 -28.93 -56.29 -17.44
C GLY A 163 -30.18 -56.81 -18.16
N GLY A 164 -30.00 -57.47 -19.30
CA GLY A 164 -31.06 -58.13 -20.06
C GLY A 164 -30.75 -59.60 -20.33
N LEU A 165 -30.87 -60.44 -19.29
CA LEU A 165 -31.07 -61.90 -19.29
C LEU A 165 -30.21 -62.77 -20.22
N ILE A 166 -29.19 -63.46 -19.68
CA ILE A 166 -28.88 -64.83 -20.09
C ILE A 166 -28.49 -65.65 -18.86
N GLY A 167 -29.36 -66.59 -18.48
CA GLY A 167 -29.02 -67.63 -17.53
C GLY A 167 -27.92 -68.54 -18.09
N CYS A 168 -26.98 -68.94 -17.24
CA CYS A 168 -26.01 -70.00 -17.54
C CYS A 168 -26.74 -71.34 -17.71
N HIS A 169 -27.08 -71.70 -18.96
CA HIS A 169 -27.36 -73.08 -19.33
C HIS A 169 -26.23 -73.56 -20.26
N SER A 170 -25.47 -74.56 -19.83
CA SER A 170 -24.50 -75.32 -20.66
C SER A 170 -23.26 -74.58 -21.22
N GLY A 171 -22.68 -73.62 -20.49
CA GLY A 171 -21.24 -73.28 -20.61
C GLY A 171 -20.74 -72.70 -21.94
N ARG A 172 -21.59 -72.08 -22.77
CA ARG A 172 -21.16 -71.44 -24.03
C ARG A 172 -21.65 -70.00 -24.11
N TRP A 173 -20.73 -69.07 -23.91
CA TRP A 173 -20.95 -67.64 -24.13
C TRP A 173 -21.01 -67.37 -25.64
N ARG A 174 -22.11 -66.76 -26.10
CA ARG A 174 -22.25 -66.23 -27.46
C ARG A 174 -22.31 -64.71 -27.34
N ALA A 175 -21.30 -64.03 -27.88
CA ALA A 175 -21.29 -62.57 -27.94
C ALA A 175 -22.35 -62.10 -28.95
N GLY A 176 -23.33 -61.32 -28.48
CA GLY A 176 -24.21 -60.55 -29.36
C GLY A 176 -23.47 -59.31 -29.84
N GLY A 177 -23.33 -59.17 -31.15
CA GLY A 177 -22.75 -57.98 -31.77
C GLY A 177 -23.71 -56.79 -31.68
N CYS A 178 -23.19 -55.63 -31.33
CA CYS A 178 -23.85 -54.35 -31.60
C CYS A 178 -23.83 -54.11 -33.11
N GLY A 179 -24.98 -53.75 -33.67
CA GLY A 179 -25.17 -53.45 -35.09
C GLY A 179 -24.48 -52.18 -35.56
#